data_AF-A0A8I1TNK8-F1
#
_entry.id   AF-A0A8I1TNK8-F1
#
_cell.length_a   1.000
_cell.length_b   1.000
_cell.length_c   1.000
_cell.angle_alpha   90.00
_cell.angle_beta   90.00
_cell.angle_gamma   90.00
#
_symmetry.space_group_name_H-M   'P 1'
#
loop_
_entity.id
_entity.type
_entity.pdbx_description
1 polymer ?
#
loop_
_entity_poly.entity_id
_entity_poly.type
_entity_poly.pdbx_seq_one_letter_code
_entity_poly.pdbx_strand_id
1 'polypeptide(L)'
;MLPPPHFLDLPPRSVKPRAVGLTHVIDPGAGVLATRDLLASAAAHIDIWKVGWGTAYVDSTLVEKIALLAEHDVAVCLGGTLLEIAWAQGRAEECLDWARDTGFTRVEVSRGTVDMTLREKAALVRRATRDFTVLAEVGDKAPGEVLAARTWPHEAGSDLDAGASLVVTEGRQSGTVGTFDAAGRVRPDVVEAVAAAVGVERIVFEAPKASQQAWFVRRFGPDVNLGNVALGDVLSAETLRLGLRSDTAAVVRRDEAGSDTA
;
A
#
# COMPACT_ATOMS: atom_id res chain seq x y z
N MET A 1 -15.32 -28.03 2.97
CA MET A 1 -13.91 -27.57 2.90
C MET A 1 -13.12 -28.32 3.95
N LEU A 2 -11.87 -28.69 3.67
CA LEU A 2 -10.94 -29.16 4.70
C LEU A 2 -10.64 -28.00 5.67
N PRO A 3 -10.45 -28.27 6.97
CA PRO A 3 -10.03 -27.23 7.91
C PRO A 3 -8.65 -26.67 7.50
N PRO A 4 -8.36 -25.40 7.81
CA PRO A 4 -7.04 -24.84 7.56
C PRO A 4 -5.96 -25.59 8.35
N PRO A 5 -4.70 -25.61 7.86
CA PRO A 5 -3.60 -26.23 8.58
C PRO A 5 -3.37 -25.52 9.93
N HIS A 6 -3.20 -26.29 11.00
CA HIS A 6 -3.03 -25.79 12.37
C HIS A 6 -1.81 -26.43 13.09
N PHE A 7 -0.86 -26.97 12.33
CA PHE A 7 0.30 -27.68 12.88
C PHE A 7 1.52 -26.77 13.14
N LEU A 8 1.41 -25.47 12.83
CA LEU A 8 2.45 -24.47 13.07
C LEU A 8 1.94 -23.39 14.03
N ASP A 9 2.82 -22.93 14.91
CA ASP A 9 2.60 -21.71 15.70
C ASP A 9 3.04 -20.51 14.85
N LEU A 10 2.08 -19.70 14.40
CA LEU A 10 2.31 -18.58 13.50
C LEU A 10 2.13 -17.23 14.23
N PRO A 11 2.79 -16.15 13.77
CA PRO A 11 2.53 -14.81 14.28
C PRO A 11 1.05 -14.45 14.17
N PRO A 12 0.48 -13.74 15.16
CA PRO A 12 -0.88 -13.23 15.07
C PRO A 12 -0.99 -12.26 13.88
N ARG A 13 -2.17 -12.24 13.25
CA ARG A 13 -2.49 -11.37 12.12
C ARG A 13 -3.83 -10.70 12.33
N SER A 14 -3.90 -9.43 11.96
CA SER A 14 -5.16 -8.72 11.84
C SER A 14 -6.06 -9.36 10.76
N VAL A 15 -7.38 -9.35 11.00
CA VAL A 15 -8.40 -9.89 10.09
C VAL A 15 -9.20 -8.77 9.41
N LYS A 16 -9.85 -9.07 8.27
CA LYS A 16 -10.70 -8.08 7.59
C LYS A 16 -11.94 -7.72 8.44
N PRO A 17 -12.43 -6.46 8.40
CA PRO A 17 -11.78 -5.30 7.79
C PRO A 17 -10.56 -4.84 8.60
N ARG A 18 -9.39 -4.77 7.95
CA ARG A 18 -8.13 -4.44 8.62
C ARG A 18 -7.97 -2.94 8.80
N ALA A 19 -7.49 -2.53 9.97
CA ALA A 19 -6.99 -1.18 10.22
C ALA A 19 -5.46 -1.10 10.14
N VAL A 20 -4.78 -2.23 10.36
CA VAL A 20 -3.32 -2.41 10.27
C VAL A 20 -3.01 -3.74 9.58
N GLY A 21 -1.77 -3.93 9.15
CA GLY A 21 -1.36 -5.10 8.40
C GLY A 21 -2.00 -5.15 7.02
N LEU A 22 -2.25 -3.96 6.44
CA LEU A 22 -2.88 -3.78 5.14
C LEU A 22 -1.97 -4.30 4.03
N THR A 23 -2.57 -4.98 3.06
CA THR A 23 -1.98 -5.26 1.76
C THR A 23 -2.65 -4.37 0.71
N HIS A 24 -1.92 -3.37 0.28
CA HIS A 24 -2.28 -2.46 -0.79
C HIS A 24 -1.55 -2.88 -2.09
N VAL A 25 -2.29 -3.50 -3.00
CA VAL A 25 -1.76 -3.99 -4.28
C VAL A 25 -1.79 -2.91 -5.36
N ILE A 26 -0.89 -3.01 -6.34
CA ILE A 26 -0.89 -2.17 -7.55
C ILE A 26 -1.31 -3.00 -8.77
N ASP A 27 -2.30 -2.48 -9.50
CA ASP A 27 -2.82 -3.05 -10.74
C ASP A 27 -2.41 -2.19 -11.94
N PRO A 28 -1.46 -2.66 -12.78
CA PRO A 28 -1.01 -1.94 -13.97
C PRO A 28 -1.90 -2.19 -15.21
N GLY A 29 -3.04 -2.87 -15.07
CA GLY A 29 -3.96 -3.18 -16.18
C GLY A 29 -4.33 -4.66 -16.31
N ALA A 30 -4.49 -5.38 -15.20
CA ALA A 30 -4.99 -6.74 -15.19
C ALA A 30 -6.43 -6.79 -15.71
N GLY A 31 -6.70 -7.77 -16.58
CA GLY A 31 -8.04 -8.05 -17.07
C GLY A 31 -8.89 -8.77 -16.04
N VAL A 32 -10.21 -8.69 -16.20
CA VAL A 32 -11.21 -9.21 -15.24
C VAL A 32 -11.00 -10.69 -14.90
N LEU A 33 -10.69 -11.54 -15.87
CA LEU A 33 -10.49 -12.98 -15.61
C LEU A 33 -9.27 -13.26 -14.74
N ALA A 34 -8.17 -12.53 -14.95
CA ALA A 34 -6.97 -12.64 -14.12
C ALA A 34 -7.23 -12.12 -12.70
N THR A 35 -7.97 -11.01 -12.59
CA THR A 35 -8.41 -10.50 -11.28
C THR A 35 -9.29 -11.52 -10.55
N ARG A 36 -10.24 -12.16 -11.25
CA ARG A 36 -11.13 -13.18 -10.67
C ARG A 36 -10.35 -14.39 -10.15
N ASP A 37 -9.40 -14.89 -10.94
CA ASP A 37 -8.55 -16.01 -10.54
C ASP A 37 -7.72 -15.70 -9.28
N LEU A 38 -7.12 -14.50 -9.24
CA LEU A 38 -6.39 -14.05 -8.06
C LEU A 38 -7.29 -13.93 -6.82
N LEU A 39 -8.46 -13.31 -6.95
CA LEU A 39 -9.37 -13.11 -5.82
C LEU A 39 -9.92 -14.44 -5.28
N ALA A 40 -10.12 -15.44 -6.14
CA ALA A 40 -10.57 -16.77 -5.73
C ALA A 40 -9.61 -17.45 -4.73
N SER A 41 -8.31 -17.13 -4.77
CA SER A 41 -7.31 -17.71 -3.89
C SER A 41 -6.77 -16.76 -2.82
N ALA A 42 -6.73 -15.44 -3.09
CA ALA A 42 -5.97 -14.49 -2.30
C ALA A 42 -6.78 -13.30 -1.77
N ALA A 43 -8.09 -13.20 -2.05
CA ALA A 43 -8.93 -12.06 -1.63
C ALA A 43 -8.85 -11.74 -0.12
N ALA A 44 -8.72 -12.76 0.73
CA ALA A 44 -8.59 -12.59 2.19
C ALA A 44 -7.33 -11.80 2.61
N HIS A 45 -6.33 -11.72 1.72
CA HIS A 45 -5.03 -11.10 1.94
C HIS A 45 -4.84 -9.78 1.18
N ILE A 46 -5.88 -9.27 0.51
CA ILE A 46 -5.85 -7.99 -0.23
C ILE A 46 -6.84 -7.03 0.41
N ASP A 47 -6.40 -5.85 0.83
CA ASP A 47 -7.28 -4.87 1.47
C ASP A 47 -7.60 -3.69 0.54
N ILE A 48 -6.60 -3.22 -0.22
CA ILE A 48 -6.73 -2.10 -1.14
C ILE A 48 -6.17 -2.48 -2.51
N TRP A 49 -6.92 -2.19 -3.57
CA TRP A 49 -6.54 -2.39 -4.97
C TRP A 49 -6.35 -1.04 -5.66
N LYS A 50 -5.09 -0.60 -5.81
CA LYS A 50 -4.76 0.64 -6.52
C LYS A 50 -4.78 0.39 -8.03
N VAL A 51 -5.68 1.05 -8.74
CA VAL A 51 -5.67 1.12 -10.20
C VAL A 51 -4.55 2.09 -10.59
N GLY A 52 -3.46 1.55 -11.11
CA GLY A 52 -2.18 2.24 -11.23
C GLY A 52 -2.21 3.47 -12.14
N TRP A 53 -1.58 4.56 -11.69
CA TRP A 53 -1.45 5.82 -12.43
C TRP A 53 -2.75 6.25 -13.14
N GLY A 54 -2.75 6.24 -14.48
CA GLY A 54 -3.87 6.59 -15.35
C GLY A 54 -4.49 5.41 -16.09
N THR A 55 -4.24 4.16 -15.67
CA THR A 55 -4.84 2.98 -16.35
C THR A 55 -6.36 3.00 -16.28
N ALA A 56 -6.93 3.52 -15.20
CA ALA A 56 -8.37 3.67 -15.01
C ALA A 56 -9.03 4.47 -16.15
N TYR A 57 -8.32 5.42 -16.77
CA TYR A 57 -8.84 6.24 -17.85
C TYR A 57 -8.93 5.50 -19.20
N VAL A 58 -8.22 4.38 -19.36
CA VAL A 58 -8.13 3.63 -20.62
C VAL A 58 -8.61 2.18 -20.51
N ASP A 59 -8.85 1.68 -19.31
CA ASP A 59 -9.35 0.33 -19.06
C ASP A 59 -10.86 0.24 -19.35
N SER A 60 -11.20 -0.35 -20.50
CA SER A 60 -12.60 -0.55 -20.92
C SER A 60 -13.38 -1.53 -20.03
N THR A 61 -12.70 -2.26 -19.15
CA THR A 61 -13.28 -3.26 -18.23
C THR A 61 -13.32 -2.78 -16.78
N LEU A 62 -12.96 -1.52 -16.52
CA LEU A 62 -12.82 -0.97 -15.17
C LEU A 62 -14.06 -1.19 -14.29
N VAL A 63 -15.26 -0.89 -14.79
CA VAL A 63 -16.51 -0.99 -14.01
C VAL A 63 -16.78 -2.44 -13.59
N GLU A 64 -16.57 -3.40 -14.49
CA GLU A 64 -16.73 -4.82 -14.20
C GLU A 64 -15.72 -5.29 -13.14
N LYS A 65 -14.46 -4.84 -13.26
CA LYS A 65 -13.42 -5.14 -12.28
C LYS A 65 -13.70 -4.54 -10.91
N ILE A 66 -14.21 -3.31 -10.83
CA ILE A 66 -14.61 -2.68 -9.56
C ILE A 66 -15.74 -3.45 -8.88
N ALA A 67 -16.76 -3.85 -9.64
CA ALA A 67 -17.86 -4.66 -9.12
C ALA A 67 -17.34 -5.99 -8.55
N LEU A 68 -16.45 -6.68 -9.28
CA LEU A 68 -15.81 -7.90 -8.81
C LEU A 68 -14.98 -7.69 -7.53
N LEU A 69 -14.23 -6.59 -7.41
CA LEU A 69 -13.46 -6.29 -6.20
C LEU A 69 -14.38 -6.04 -4.98
N ALA A 70 -15.52 -5.41 -5.21
CA ALA A 70 -16.52 -5.18 -4.17
C ALA A 70 -17.13 -6.49 -3.63
N GLU A 71 -17.35 -7.50 -4.47
CA GLU A 71 -17.82 -8.84 -4.05
C GLU A 71 -16.86 -9.55 -3.06
N HIS A 72 -15.60 -9.10 -3.00
CA HIS A 72 -14.53 -9.70 -2.20
C HIS A 72 -14.05 -8.81 -1.04
N ASP A 73 -14.81 -7.77 -0.68
CA ASP A 73 -14.45 -6.77 0.34
C ASP A 73 -13.05 -6.18 0.09
N VAL A 74 -12.73 -5.87 -1.17
CA VAL A 74 -11.48 -5.21 -1.57
C VAL A 74 -11.80 -3.78 -1.99
N ALA A 75 -11.25 -2.81 -1.28
CA ALA A 75 -11.48 -1.41 -1.58
C ALA A 75 -10.68 -0.98 -2.81
N VAL A 76 -11.31 -0.29 -3.76
CA VAL A 76 -10.63 0.20 -4.96
C VAL A 76 -10.13 1.62 -4.75
N CYS A 77 -8.86 1.85 -5.07
CA CYS A 77 -8.19 3.14 -4.97
C CYS A 77 -7.81 3.68 -6.35
N LEU A 78 -8.20 4.93 -6.63
CA LEU A 78 -7.73 5.64 -7.80
C LEU A 78 -6.26 6.06 -7.62
N GLY A 79 -5.40 5.78 -8.60
CA GLY A 79 -3.99 6.16 -8.55
C GLY A 79 -3.77 7.68 -8.60
N GLY A 80 -2.81 8.17 -7.80
CA GLY A 80 -2.59 9.59 -7.59
C GLY A 80 -2.19 10.34 -8.86
N THR A 81 -1.40 9.71 -9.73
CA THR A 81 -0.94 10.34 -10.99
C THR A 81 -2.11 10.79 -11.88
N LEU A 82 -3.23 10.05 -11.95
CA LEU A 82 -4.38 10.50 -12.74
C LEU A 82 -5.02 11.75 -12.12
N LEU A 83 -5.15 11.78 -10.80
CA LEU A 83 -5.69 12.93 -10.09
C LEU A 83 -4.75 14.16 -10.20
N GLU A 84 -3.43 13.95 -10.16
CA GLU A 84 -2.44 14.99 -10.44
C GLU A 84 -2.60 15.60 -11.84
N ILE A 85 -2.74 14.75 -12.87
CA ILE A 85 -2.96 15.19 -14.25
C ILE A 85 -4.27 15.99 -14.36
N ALA A 86 -5.34 15.48 -13.78
CA ALA A 86 -6.63 16.17 -13.76
C ALA A 86 -6.53 17.52 -13.05
N TRP A 87 -5.85 17.59 -11.91
CA TRP A 87 -5.61 18.83 -11.18
C TRP A 87 -4.84 19.86 -12.00
N ALA A 88 -3.75 19.45 -12.66
CA ALA A 88 -2.95 20.35 -13.50
C ALA A 88 -3.74 20.90 -14.71
N GLN A 89 -4.80 20.19 -15.13
CA GLN A 89 -5.71 20.63 -16.19
C GLN A 89 -6.93 21.40 -15.66
N GLY A 90 -6.99 21.70 -14.36
CA GLY A 90 -8.13 22.37 -13.73
C GLY A 90 -9.39 21.50 -13.65
N ARG A 91 -9.24 20.18 -13.71
CA ARG A 91 -10.32 19.18 -13.80
C ARG A 91 -10.34 18.16 -12.67
N ALA A 92 -9.75 18.50 -11.52
CA ALA A 92 -9.71 17.61 -10.35
C ALA A 92 -11.12 17.27 -9.85
N GLU A 93 -12.04 18.23 -9.87
CA GLU A 93 -13.41 18.02 -9.40
C GLU A 93 -14.12 16.96 -10.25
N GLU A 94 -14.00 17.07 -11.58
CA GLU A 94 -14.66 16.12 -12.48
C GLU A 94 -14.00 14.74 -12.46
N CYS A 95 -12.70 14.66 -12.15
CA CYS A 95 -12.02 13.40 -11.88
C CYS A 95 -12.56 12.74 -10.61
N LEU A 96 -12.73 13.51 -9.52
CA LEU A 96 -13.31 13.01 -8.28
C LEU A 96 -14.78 12.60 -8.45
N ASP A 97 -15.57 13.38 -9.20
CA ASP A 97 -16.96 13.03 -9.49
C ASP A 97 -17.06 11.75 -10.30
N TRP A 98 -16.26 11.62 -11.37
CA TRP A 98 -16.17 10.40 -12.14
C TRP A 98 -15.73 9.20 -11.30
N ALA A 99 -14.74 9.37 -10.41
CA ALA A 99 -14.28 8.31 -9.53
C ALA A 99 -15.40 7.83 -8.58
N ARG A 100 -16.20 8.76 -8.05
CA ARG A 100 -17.36 8.46 -7.19
C ARG A 100 -18.39 7.65 -7.97
N ASP A 101 -18.78 8.13 -9.15
CA ASP A 101 -19.81 7.52 -9.98
C ASP A 101 -19.39 6.14 -10.53
N THR A 102 -18.09 5.93 -10.71
CA THR A 102 -17.51 4.67 -11.18
C THR A 102 -17.38 3.62 -10.04
N GLY A 103 -17.52 4.02 -8.78
CA GLY A 103 -17.50 3.13 -7.62
C GLY A 103 -16.15 3.04 -6.89
N PHE A 104 -15.23 3.97 -7.12
CA PHE A 104 -14.04 4.07 -6.27
C PHE A 104 -14.46 4.48 -4.85
N THR A 105 -13.90 3.80 -3.85
CA THR A 105 -14.13 4.11 -2.43
C THR A 105 -12.95 4.84 -1.80
N ARG A 106 -11.81 4.82 -2.49
CA ARG A 106 -10.56 5.45 -2.08
C ARG A 106 -9.94 6.21 -3.23
N VAL A 107 -9.22 7.27 -2.90
CA VAL A 107 -8.38 7.99 -3.85
C VAL A 107 -7.01 8.25 -3.24
N GLU A 108 -5.98 8.18 -4.08
CA GLU A 108 -4.65 8.61 -3.73
C GLU A 108 -4.47 10.09 -4.11
N VAL A 109 -3.94 10.91 -3.21
CA VAL A 109 -3.60 12.31 -3.47
C VAL A 109 -2.09 12.47 -3.32
N SER A 110 -1.42 12.82 -4.41
CA SER A 110 0.03 12.96 -4.47
C SER A 110 0.43 14.24 -5.21
N ARG A 111 1.74 14.54 -5.21
CA ARG A 111 2.32 15.72 -5.87
C ARG A 111 3.68 15.43 -6.52
N GLY A 112 3.90 14.18 -6.93
CA GLY A 112 5.19 13.71 -7.44
C GLY A 112 5.38 13.92 -8.96
N THR A 113 4.34 14.32 -9.69
CA THR A 113 4.34 14.47 -11.15
C THR A 113 4.17 15.93 -11.58
N VAL A 114 3.36 16.68 -10.84
CA VAL A 114 3.01 18.07 -11.17
C VAL A 114 3.52 19.02 -10.09
N ASP A 115 3.82 20.26 -10.46
CA ASP A 115 4.24 21.30 -9.51
C ASP A 115 3.03 21.81 -8.71
N MET A 116 2.62 21.03 -7.72
CA MET A 116 1.56 21.34 -6.76
C MET A 116 2.23 21.68 -5.43
N THR A 117 1.89 22.77 -4.77
CA THR A 117 2.43 23.10 -3.43
C THR A 117 1.80 22.26 -2.32
N LEU A 118 2.43 22.20 -1.14
CA LEU A 118 1.84 21.54 0.04
C LEU A 118 0.46 22.10 0.41
N ARG A 119 0.26 23.41 0.24
CA ARG A 119 -1.02 24.05 0.53
C ARG A 119 -2.12 23.59 -0.44
N GLU A 120 -1.78 23.47 -1.72
CA GLU A 120 -2.70 22.99 -2.75
C GLU A 120 -3.00 21.51 -2.57
N LYS A 121 -2.00 20.68 -2.28
CA LYS A 121 -2.19 19.27 -1.92
C LYS A 121 -3.13 19.12 -0.74
N ALA A 122 -2.89 19.85 0.35
CA ALA A 122 -3.77 19.83 1.53
C ALA A 122 -5.20 20.29 1.22
N ALA A 123 -5.39 21.23 0.28
CA ALA A 123 -6.71 21.63 -0.18
C ALA A 123 -7.41 20.53 -0.99
N LEU A 124 -6.67 19.83 -1.84
CA LEU A 124 -7.16 18.69 -2.61
C LEU A 124 -7.51 17.50 -1.71
N VAL A 125 -6.68 17.19 -0.70
CA VAL A 125 -6.99 16.19 0.35
C VAL A 125 -8.31 16.54 1.04
N ARG A 126 -8.45 17.77 1.57
CA ARG A 126 -9.71 18.22 2.21
C ARG A 126 -10.93 18.15 1.30
N ARG A 127 -10.74 18.31 -0.02
CA ARG A 127 -11.84 18.18 -0.99
C ARG A 127 -12.22 16.72 -1.18
N ALA A 128 -11.24 15.84 -1.37
CA ALA A 128 -11.43 14.42 -1.62
C ALA A 128 -12.02 13.68 -0.40
N THR A 129 -11.66 14.08 0.83
CA THR A 129 -12.17 13.46 2.06
C THR A 129 -13.68 13.60 2.28
N ARG A 130 -14.36 14.47 1.51
CA ARG A 130 -15.82 14.58 1.55
C ARG A 130 -16.53 13.32 1.02
N ASP A 131 -15.87 12.61 0.11
CA ASP A 131 -16.47 11.53 -0.67
C ASP A 131 -15.68 10.22 -0.56
N PHE A 132 -14.39 10.28 -0.20
CA PHE A 132 -13.48 9.14 -0.26
C PHE A 132 -12.67 8.96 1.02
N THR A 133 -12.23 7.73 1.25
CA THR A 133 -11.06 7.51 2.14
C THR A 133 -9.80 7.90 1.37
N VAL A 134 -9.07 8.90 1.86
CA VAL A 134 -7.89 9.44 1.17
C VAL A 134 -6.60 8.78 1.67
N LEU A 135 -5.80 8.32 0.72
CA LEU A 135 -4.40 7.92 0.91
C LEU A 135 -3.53 9.06 0.37
N ALA A 136 -2.77 9.75 1.21
CA ALA A 136 -1.90 10.83 0.75
C ALA A 136 -0.47 10.33 0.58
N GLU A 137 0.12 10.52 -0.60
CA GLU A 137 1.47 10.03 -0.88
C GLU A 137 2.50 11.13 -0.65
N VAL A 138 3.56 10.81 0.11
CA VAL A 138 4.72 11.69 0.31
C VAL A 138 5.89 11.24 -0.53
N GLY A 139 6.58 12.21 -1.13
CA GLY A 139 7.78 11.99 -1.92
C GLY A 139 7.70 12.51 -3.35
N ASP A 140 8.88 12.74 -3.91
CA ASP A 140 9.02 13.04 -5.34
C ASP A 140 9.29 11.76 -6.13
N LYS A 141 8.70 11.69 -7.33
CA LYS A 141 8.95 10.61 -8.28
C LYS A 141 10.35 10.77 -8.92
N ALA A 142 11.00 11.93 -8.83
CA ALA A 142 12.34 12.16 -9.34
C ALA A 142 13.44 11.48 -8.50
N PRO A 143 14.46 10.88 -9.11
CA PRO A 143 15.64 10.42 -8.38
C PRO A 143 16.37 11.57 -7.69
N GLY A 144 16.89 11.33 -6.48
CA GLY A 144 17.83 12.25 -5.83
C GLY A 144 17.23 13.23 -4.83
N GLU A 145 16.06 12.94 -4.25
CA GLU A 145 15.55 13.72 -3.12
C GLU A 145 16.44 13.54 -1.87
N VAL A 146 17.42 14.44 -1.72
CA VAL A 146 18.42 14.40 -0.63
C VAL A 146 17.80 14.68 0.73
N LEU A 147 16.72 15.45 0.79
CA LEU A 147 16.15 15.95 2.05
C LEU A 147 14.90 15.19 2.53
N ALA A 148 14.57 14.05 1.92
CA ALA A 148 13.35 13.28 2.22
C ALA A 148 13.15 13.03 3.74
N ALA A 149 14.18 12.64 4.47
CA ALA A 149 14.11 12.39 5.92
C ALA A 149 13.76 13.65 6.75
N ARG A 150 13.91 14.85 6.17
CA ARG A 150 13.53 16.13 6.80
C ARG A 150 12.20 16.67 6.29
N THR A 151 11.87 16.46 5.01
CA THR A 151 10.69 17.04 4.36
C THR A 151 9.44 16.17 4.54
N TRP A 152 9.58 14.86 4.37
CA TRP A 152 8.44 13.93 4.39
C TRP A 152 7.71 13.87 5.73
N PRO A 153 8.38 13.92 6.90
CA PRO A 153 7.67 13.94 8.18
C PRO A 153 6.68 15.11 8.30
N HIS A 154 7.08 16.30 7.84
CA HIS A 154 6.23 17.49 7.87
C HIS A 154 5.09 17.38 6.86
N GLU A 155 5.36 16.90 5.65
CA GLU A 155 4.32 16.68 4.64
C GLU A 155 3.29 15.64 5.09
N ALA A 156 3.75 14.50 5.63
CA ALA A 156 2.90 13.44 6.17
C ALA A 156 1.99 13.97 7.29
N GLY A 157 2.53 14.77 8.21
CA GLY A 157 1.73 15.43 9.25
C GLY A 157 0.67 16.35 8.64
N SER A 158 1.05 17.21 7.69
CA SER A 158 0.13 18.11 6.99
C SER A 158 -0.98 17.38 6.24
N ASP A 159 -0.70 16.22 5.65
CA ASP A 159 -1.69 15.41 4.95
C ASP A 159 -2.71 14.81 5.92
N LEU A 160 -2.25 14.32 7.06
CA LEU A 160 -3.12 13.82 8.13
C LEU A 160 -3.99 14.92 8.74
N ASP A 161 -3.43 16.11 8.99
CA ASP A 161 -4.16 17.28 9.45
C ASP A 161 -5.22 17.75 8.43
N ALA A 162 -4.96 17.53 7.13
CA ALA A 162 -5.92 17.78 6.06
C ALA A 162 -7.03 16.72 5.96
N GLY A 163 -6.92 15.62 6.71
CA GLY A 163 -7.93 14.56 6.81
C GLY A 163 -7.57 13.26 6.09
N ALA A 164 -6.34 13.11 5.57
CA ALA A 164 -5.92 11.83 5.01
C ALA A 164 -6.03 10.72 6.06
N SER A 165 -6.50 9.55 5.63
CA SER A 165 -6.64 8.40 6.52
C SER A 165 -5.31 7.65 6.69
N LEU A 166 -4.53 7.57 5.61
CA LEU A 166 -3.23 6.94 5.59
C LEU A 166 -2.24 7.81 4.78
N VAL A 167 -0.96 7.68 5.12
CA VAL A 167 0.14 8.24 4.36
C VAL A 167 0.84 7.12 3.58
N VAL A 168 1.05 7.30 2.28
CA VAL A 168 1.82 6.37 1.44
C VAL A 168 3.22 6.94 1.28
N THR A 169 4.26 6.13 1.51
CA THR A 169 5.65 6.56 1.24
C THR A 169 6.05 6.14 -0.17
N GLU A 170 6.47 7.09 -1.01
CA GLU A 170 6.87 6.82 -2.39
C GLU A 170 8.05 5.83 -2.47
N GLY A 171 7.90 4.85 -3.35
CA GLY A 171 8.97 3.92 -3.76
C GLY A 171 8.98 3.64 -5.26
N ARG A 172 7.99 4.14 -6.01
CA ARG A 172 7.57 3.72 -7.35
C ARG A 172 7.33 2.20 -7.44
N GLN A 173 6.80 1.75 -8.57
CA GLN A 173 6.77 0.32 -8.89
C GLN A 173 8.19 -0.29 -9.01
N SER A 174 9.23 0.52 -9.28
CA SER A 174 10.60 0.04 -9.40
C SER A 174 11.25 -0.28 -8.05
N GLY A 175 10.81 0.35 -6.96
CA GLY A 175 11.44 0.21 -5.64
C GLY A 175 12.90 0.65 -5.66
N THR A 176 13.20 1.82 -6.22
CA THR A 176 14.57 2.37 -6.40
C THR A 176 14.66 3.87 -6.17
N VAL A 177 13.64 4.47 -5.57
CA VAL A 177 13.56 5.91 -5.25
C VAL A 177 12.90 6.11 -3.88
N GLY A 178 12.93 7.34 -3.38
CA GLY A 178 12.24 7.74 -2.15
C GLY A 178 12.72 6.96 -0.93
N THR A 179 11.87 6.03 -0.48
CA THR A 179 12.12 5.08 0.62
C THR A 179 13.30 4.13 0.33
N PHE A 180 13.74 4.04 -0.93
CA PHE A 180 14.83 3.18 -1.37
C PHE A 180 15.96 3.98 -2.04
N ASP A 181 17.17 3.46 -1.96
CA ASP A 181 18.29 3.93 -2.78
C ASP A 181 18.24 3.38 -4.21
N ALA A 182 19.18 3.81 -5.07
CA ALA A 182 19.25 3.37 -6.46
C ALA A 182 19.48 1.85 -6.62
N ALA A 183 19.99 1.16 -5.60
CA ALA A 183 20.14 -0.30 -5.57
C ALA A 183 18.89 -1.02 -5.02
N GLY A 184 17.86 -0.26 -4.64
CA GLY A 184 16.62 -0.77 -4.06
C GLY A 184 16.71 -1.17 -2.59
N ARG A 185 17.79 -0.76 -1.90
CA ARG A 185 17.94 -0.97 -0.46
C ARG A 185 17.11 0.08 0.27
N VAL A 186 16.43 -0.35 1.35
CA VAL A 186 15.67 0.56 2.21
C VAL A 186 16.59 1.64 2.76
N ARG A 187 16.10 2.87 2.83
CA ARG A 187 16.70 4.01 3.53
C ARG A 187 16.09 4.14 4.93
N PRO A 188 16.71 3.56 5.98
CA PRO A 188 16.10 3.52 7.30
C PRO A 188 15.93 4.93 7.88
N ASP A 189 16.83 5.87 7.57
CA ASP A 189 16.74 7.27 7.98
C ASP A 189 15.41 7.92 7.59
N VAL A 190 14.92 7.67 6.36
CA VAL A 190 13.64 8.20 5.88
C VAL A 190 12.47 7.48 6.54
N VAL A 191 12.51 6.15 6.53
CA VAL A 191 11.45 5.30 7.09
C VAL A 191 11.20 5.65 8.55
N GLU A 192 12.25 5.69 9.36
CA GLU A 192 12.16 5.96 10.80
C GLU A 192 11.71 7.40 11.06
N ALA A 193 12.14 8.38 10.24
CA ALA A 193 11.73 9.76 10.40
C ALA A 193 10.22 9.96 10.17
N VAL A 194 9.67 9.34 9.12
CA VAL A 194 8.22 9.40 8.86
C VAL A 194 7.44 8.61 9.91
N ALA A 195 7.89 7.41 10.25
CA ALA A 195 7.29 6.57 11.29
C ALA A 195 7.23 7.28 12.65
N ALA A 196 8.30 7.96 13.05
CA ALA A 196 8.35 8.71 14.30
C ALA A 196 7.40 9.92 14.32
N ALA A 197 7.10 10.51 13.15
CA ALA A 197 6.25 11.69 13.06
C ALA A 197 4.76 11.37 13.07
N VAL A 198 4.34 10.28 12.42
CA VAL A 198 2.91 10.00 12.22
C VAL A 198 2.41 8.64 12.71
N GLY A 199 3.31 7.78 13.21
CA GLY A 199 2.98 6.42 13.64
C GLY A 199 2.98 5.43 12.48
N VAL A 200 3.52 4.23 12.72
CA VAL A 200 3.69 3.17 11.70
C VAL A 200 2.34 2.67 11.17
N GLU A 201 1.34 2.60 12.05
CA GLU A 201 -0.03 2.17 11.74
C GLU A 201 -0.74 3.10 10.75
N ARG A 202 -0.30 4.35 10.64
CA ARG A 202 -0.85 5.35 9.70
C ARG A 202 -0.13 5.39 8.37
N ILE A 203 0.95 4.62 8.20
CA ILE A 203 1.78 4.62 7.00
C ILE A 203 1.55 3.34 6.20
N VAL A 204 1.47 3.46 4.88
CA VAL A 204 1.57 2.37 3.91
C VAL A 204 2.93 2.49 3.21
N PHE A 205 3.84 1.56 3.48
CA PHE A 205 5.16 1.58 2.86
C PHE A 205 5.10 0.91 1.49
N GLU A 206 5.28 1.65 0.39
CA GLU A 206 5.44 1.03 -0.92
C GLU A 206 6.66 0.11 -0.91
N ALA A 207 6.45 -1.18 -1.19
CA ALA A 207 7.48 -2.21 -1.15
C ALA A 207 7.24 -3.23 -2.28
N PRO A 208 7.50 -2.86 -3.55
CA PRO A 208 7.22 -3.71 -4.70
C PRO A 208 8.08 -4.99 -4.75
N LYS A 209 9.22 -5.04 -4.04
CA LYS A 209 10.11 -6.21 -4.05
C LYS A 209 10.01 -7.00 -2.75
N ALA A 210 10.10 -8.33 -2.86
CA ALA A 210 10.07 -9.22 -1.70
C ALA A 210 11.13 -8.90 -0.63
N SER A 211 12.33 -8.49 -1.01
CA SER A 211 13.38 -8.11 -0.05
C SER A 211 13.01 -6.86 0.75
N GLN A 212 12.27 -5.93 0.15
CA GLN A 212 11.76 -4.72 0.78
C GLN A 212 10.61 -5.05 1.73
N GLN A 213 9.65 -5.86 1.27
CA GLN A 213 8.55 -6.38 2.09
C GLN A 213 9.08 -7.10 3.33
N ALA A 214 10.06 -7.99 3.15
CA ALA A 214 10.70 -8.71 4.25
C ALA A 214 11.41 -7.78 5.24
N TRP A 215 12.03 -6.69 4.76
CA TRP A 215 12.65 -5.70 5.64
C TRP A 215 11.61 -5.05 6.55
N PHE A 216 10.49 -4.57 5.98
CA PHE A 216 9.42 -3.94 6.75
C PHE A 216 8.76 -4.91 7.74
N VAL A 217 8.52 -6.15 7.33
CA VAL A 217 7.95 -7.18 8.23
C VAL A 217 8.89 -7.48 9.39
N ARG A 218 10.21 -7.60 9.16
CA ARG A 218 11.18 -7.79 10.25
C ARG A 218 11.25 -6.58 11.18
N ARG A 219 11.14 -5.37 10.62
CA ARG A 219 11.32 -4.12 11.37
C ARG A 219 10.10 -3.74 12.22
N PHE A 220 8.90 -3.92 11.67
CA PHE A 220 7.65 -3.43 12.26
C PHE A 220 6.65 -4.55 12.58
N GLY A 221 6.97 -5.80 12.24
CA GLY A 221 6.15 -6.96 12.53
C GLY A 221 5.16 -7.34 11.41
N PRO A 222 4.38 -8.42 11.63
CA PRO A 222 3.49 -9.00 10.64
C PRO A 222 2.32 -8.10 10.22
N ASP A 223 2.02 -7.08 11.02
CA ASP A 223 0.93 -6.12 10.80
C ASP A 223 1.42 -4.75 10.28
N VAL A 224 2.61 -4.67 9.67
CA VAL A 224 3.03 -3.47 8.91
C VAL A 224 2.17 -3.29 7.65
N ASN A 225 1.76 -2.08 7.28
CA ASN A 225 1.04 -1.87 6.02
C ASN A 225 2.02 -1.83 4.84
N LEU A 226 1.75 -2.61 3.80
CA LEU A 226 2.59 -2.69 2.60
C LEU A 226 1.81 -2.19 1.38
N GLY A 227 2.42 -1.29 0.62
CA GLY A 227 1.93 -0.72 -0.63
C GLY A 227 2.67 -1.26 -1.86
N ASN A 228 2.12 -1.02 -3.04
CA ASN A 228 2.63 -1.52 -4.32
C ASN A 228 3.00 -3.01 -4.33
N VAL A 229 2.29 -3.84 -3.56
CA VAL A 229 2.45 -5.29 -3.65
C VAL A 229 1.97 -5.72 -5.04
N ALA A 230 2.82 -6.41 -5.80
CA ALA A 230 2.44 -6.91 -7.12
C ALA A 230 1.32 -7.95 -6.98
N LEU A 231 0.42 -8.00 -7.96
CA LEU A 231 -0.72 -8.93 -7.96
C LEU A 231 -0.28 -10.40 -7.77
N GLY A 232 0.83 -10.80 -8.39
CA GLY A 232 1.39 -12.16 -8.26
C GLY A 232 2.10 -12.43 -6.93
N ASP A 233 2.36 -11.40 -6.12
CA ASP A 233 3.12 -11.51 -4.87
C ASP A 233 2.25 -11.53 -3.62
N VAL A 234 0.91 -11.48 -3.73
CA VAL A 234 0.01 -11.36 -2.57
C VAL A 234 0.22 -12.49 -1.55
N LEU A 235 0.17 -13.75 -1.99
CA LEU A 235 0.41 -14.89 -1.09
C LEU A 235 1.86 -14.91 -0.59
N SER A 236 2.80 -14.51 -1.44
CA SER A 236 4.22 -14.40 -1.09
C SER A 236 4.42 -13.40 0.06
N ALA A 237 3.78 -12.23 0.00
CA ALA A 237 3.79 -11.22 1.05
C ALA A 237 3.15 -11.75 2.33
N GLU A 238 2.03 -12.48 2.25
CA GLU A 238 1.43 -13.09 3.46
C GLU A 238 2.35 -14.14 4.08
N THR A 239 3.06 -14.96 3.28
CA THR A 239 4.03 -15.92 3.83
C THR A 239 5.22 -15.22 4.51
N LEU A 240 5.62 -14.04 4.05
CA LEU A 240 6.59 -13.21 4.76
C LEU A 240 6.04 -12.79 6.13
N ARG A 241 4.79 -12.31 6.19
CA ARG A 241 4.14 -11.91 7.45
C ARG A 241 4.06 -13.06 8.44
N LEU A 242 3.75 -14.27 7.97
CA LEU A 242 3.58 -15.46 8.81
C LEU A 242 4.89 -16.18 9.17
N GLY A 243 6.05 -15.71 8.69
CA GLY A 243 7.32 -16.41 8.89
C GLY A 243 7.41 -17.75 8.13
N LEU A 244 6.60 -17.93 7.09
CA LEU A 244 6.52 -19.13 6.26
C LEU A 244 7.46 -19.09 5.04
N ARG A 245 8.30 -18.05 4.96
CA ARG A 245 9.29 -17.86 3.91
C ARG A 245 10.65 -17.55 4.55
N SER A 246 11.73 -18.09 3.99
CA SER A 246 13.08 -18.07 4.58
C SER A 246 13.55 -16.70 5.03
N ASP A 247 13.13 -15.65 4.34
CA ASP A 247 13.45 -14.28 4.69
C ASP A 247 13.01 -13.94 6.13
N THR A 248 11.82 -14.33 6.56
CA THR A 248 11.24 -13.96 7.86
C THR A 248 11.06 -15.15 8.80
N ALA A 249 11.39 -16.37 8.35
CA ALA A 249 11.26 -17.58 9.14
C ALA A 249 12.20 -17.57 10.35
N ALA A 250 11.62 -17.58 11.56
CA ALA A 250 12.36 -17.79 12.80
C ALA A 250 12.45 -19.30 13.11
N VAL A 251 13.27 -20.03 12.33
CA VAL A 251 13.42 -21.48 12.49
C VAL A 251 14.44 -21.79 13.58
N VAL A 252 13.99 -21.78 14.84
CA VAL A 252 14.74 -22.42 15.93
C VAL A 252 14.22 -23.84 16.08
N ARG A 253 15.09 -24.83 15.88
CA ARG A 253 14.74 -26.22 16.15
C ARG A 253 14.36 -26.29 17.63
N ARG A 254 13.15 -26.76 17.93
CA ARG A 254 12.81 -27.10 19.32
C ARG A 254 13.77 -28.21 19.72
N ASP A 255 14.67 -27.91 20.65
CA ASP A 255 15.45 -28.96 21.29
C ASP A 255 14.46 -29.92 21.95
N GLU A 256 14.70 -31.22 21.80
CA GLU A 256 13.97 -32.23 22.56
C GLU A 256 14.18 -31.89 24.03
N ALA A 257 13.15 -31.35 24.69
CA ALA A 257 13.17 -31.17 26.14
C ALA A 257 13.62 -32.49 26.73
N GLY A 258 14.77 -32.45 27.43
CA GLY A 258 15.51 -33.62 27.85
C GLY A 258 14.59 -34.68 28.45
N SER A 259 14.83 -35.92 28.05
CA SER A 259 14.40 -37.08 28.80
C SER A 259 15.01 -37.02 30.21
N ASP A 260 14.34 -36.31 31.12
CA ASP A 260 14.51 -36.50 32.55
C ASP A 260 13.81 -37.83 32.88
N THR A 261 14.50 -38.93 32.59
CA THR A 261 14.25 -40.20 33.24
C THR A 261 15.16 -40.27 34.47
N ALA A 262 14.50 -40.11 35.61
CA ALA A 262 14.74 -40.67 36.94
C ALA A 262 16.03 -41.48 37.18
#